data_AF-A0A519BPB6-F1
#
_entry.id   AF-A0A519BPB6-F1
#
_cell.length_a   1.000
_cell.length_b   1.000
_cell.length_c   1.000
_cell.angle_alpha   90.00
_cell.angle_beta   90.00
_cell.angle_gamma   90.00
#
_symmetry.space_group_name_H-M   'P 1'
#
loop_
_entity.id
_entity.type
_entity.pdbx_description
1 polymer ?
#
loop_
_entity_poly.entity_id
_entity_poly.type
_entity_poly.pdbx_seq_one_letter_code
_entity_poly.pdbx_strand_id
1 'polypeptide(L)'
;MNIQYKLKDLPFPKQYFWSYDFNSAALPLSRIMEQLINYGNFEDHLNLFLTFPYNELKDTYLTEIRPIISGKRILRDGMQATKLDLRNVKYMDYLFEVFKEYVVA
;
A
#
# COMPACT_ATOMS: atom_id res chain seq x y z
N MET A 1 -11.15 9.14 12.78
CA MET A 1 -11.24 7.72 13.20
C MET A 1 -10.12 6.97 12.51
N ASN A 2 -9.35 6.15 13.22
CA ASN A 2 -8.41 5.22 12.59
C ASN A 2 -9.21 4.01 12.09
N ILE A 3 -9.66 4.05 10.84
CA ILE A 3 -10.35 2.92 10.20
C ILE A 3 -9.36 1.76 10.11
N GLN A 4 -9.84 0.56 10.46
CA GLN A 4 -9.06 -0.67 10.37
C GLN A 4 -9.83 -1.72 9.60
N TYR A 5 -9.12 -2.50 8.80
CA TYR A 5 -9.65 -3.52 7.91
C TYR A 5 -9.18 -4.89 8.37
N LYS A 6 -10.11 -5.83 8.50
CA LYS A 6 -9.80 -7.22 8.88
C LYS A 6 -9.13 -7.93 7.71
N LEU A 7 -7.94 -8.47 7.92
CA LEU A 7 -7.16 -9.09 6.84
C LEU A 7 -7.89 -10.24 6.15
N LYS A 8 -8.55 -11.09 6.93
CA LYS A 8 -9.33 -12.23 6.41
C LYS A 8 -10.50 -11.86 5.50
N ASP A 9 -10.97 -10.61 5.56
CA ASP A 9 -12.12 -10.15 4.78
C ASP A 9 -11.66 -9.48 3.45
N LEU A 10 -10.35 -9.43 3.20
CA LEU A 10 -9.75 -8.81 2.01
C LEU A 10 -9.25 -9.85 1.01
N PRO A 11 -9.25 -9.54 -0.30
CA PRO A 11 -8.87 -10.48 -1.36
C PRO A 11 -7.35 -10.61 -1.53
N PHE A 12 -6.56 -10.52 -0.45
CA PHE A 12 -5.10 -10.50 -0.53
C PHE A 12 -4.47 -11.80 -0.01
N PRO A 13 -3.38 -12.28 -0.64
CA PRO A 13 -2.67 -13.46 -0.17
C PRO A 13 -2.11 -13.31 1.25
N LYS A 14 -2.46 -14.26 2.13
CA LYS A 14 -2.00 -14.28 3.54
C LYS A 14 -0.48 -14.23 3.71
N GLN A 15 0.28 -14.70 2.72
CA GLN A 15 1.74 -14.77 2.75
C GLN A 15 2.42 -13.40 2.86
N TYR A 16 1.77 -12.34 2.39
CA TYR A 16 2.28 -10.97 2.52
C TYR A 16 2.15 -10.42 3.94
N PHE A 17 1.37 -11.07 4.80
CA PHE A 17 1.06 -10.63 6.16
C PHE A 17 1.62 -11.59 7.21
N TRP A 18 2.75 -12.24 6.92
CA TRP A 18 3.36 -13.28 7.76
C TRP A 18 3.66 -12.86 9.20
N SER A 19 3.80 -11.56 9.46
CA SER A 19 4.03 -10.99 10.80
C SER A 19 2.75 -10.76 11.62
N TYR A 20 1.58 -11.03 11.04
CA TYR A 20 0.27 -10.82 11.66
C TYR A 20 -0.52 -12.13 11.76
N ASP A 21 -1.39 -12.24 12.76
CA ASP A 21 -2.40 -13.29 12.79
C ASP A 21 -3.50 -12.95 11.77
N PHE A 22 -3.42 -13.55 10.58
CA PHE A 22 -4.31 -13.27 9.46
C PHE A 22 -5.81 -13.41 9.80
N ASN A 23 -6.17 -14.30 10.73
CA ASN A 23 -7.57 -14.59 11.06
C ASN A 23 -8.20 -13.55 11.98
N SER A 24 -7.38 -12.84 12.77
CA SER A 24 -7.84 -11.91 13.81
C SER A 24 -7.37 -10.47 13.61
N ALA A 25 -6.30 -10.25 12.84
CA ALA A 25 -5.71 -8.93 12.67
C ALA A 25 -6.62 -7.97 11.91
N ALA A 26 -6.75 -6.76 12.46
CA ALA A 26 -7.32 -5.60 11.80
C ALA A 26 -6.22 -4.55 11.65
N LEU A 27 -5.92 -4.17 10.40
CA LEU A 27 -4.81 -3.27 10.07
C LEU A 27 -5.33 -1.97 9.43
N PRO A 28 -4.68 -0.83 9.67
CA PRO A 28 -4.96 0.37 8.89
C PRO A 28 -4.55 0.18 7.43
N LEU A 29 -5.18 0.93 6.52
CA LEU A 29 -4.93 0.84 5.08
C LEU A 29 -3.44 1.02 4.73
N SER A 30 -2.73 1.93 5.42
CA SER A 30 -1.30 2.16 5.17
C SER A 30 -0.45 0.92 5.36
N ARG A 31 -0.76 0.07 6.35
CA ARG A 31 -0.05 -1.19 6.58
C ARG A 31 -0.38 -2.23 5.52
N ILE A 32 -1.63 -2.28 5.07
CA ILE A 32 -2.04 -3.21 4.01
C ILE A 32 -1.33 -2.85 2.71
N MET A 33 -1.42 -1.59 2.31
CA MET A 33 -0.77 -1.08 1.10
C MET A 33 0.75 -1.25 1.15
N GLU A 34 1.41 -0.99 2.29
CA GLU A 34 2.86 -1.19 2.44
C GLU A 34 3.28 -2.64 2.13
N GLN A 35 2.55 -3.64 2.65
CA GLN A 35 2.84 -5.05 2.35
C GLN A 35 2.65 -5.36 0.86
N LEU A 36 1.57 -4.87 0.25
CA LEU A 36 1.28 -5.12 -1.16
C LEU A 36 2.26 -4.42 -2.09
N ILE A 37 2.71 -3.21 -1.76
CA ILE A 37 3.73 -2.49 -2.54
C ILE A 37 5.08 -3.21 -2.51
N ASN A 38 5.43 -3.81 -1.38
CA ASN A 38 6.72 -4.48 -1.20
C ASN A 38 6.75 -5.90 -1.76
N TYR A 39 5.61 -6.62 -1.70
CA TYR A 39 5.58 -8.07 -1.97
C TYR A 39 4.53 -8.50 -3.01
N GLY A 40 3.53 -7.66 -3.27
CA GLY A 40 2.45 -7.96 -4.19
C GLY A 40 2.87 -7.89 -5.66
N ASN A 41 2.13 -8.61 -6.50
CA ASN A 41 2.21 -8.52 -7.94
C ASN A 41 1.14 -7.56 -8.49
N PHE A 42 1.13 -7.36 -9.82
CA PHE A 42 0.19 -6.44 -10.47
C PHE A 42 -1.29 -6.75 -10.19
N GLU A 43 -1.68 -8.03 -10.12
CA GLU A 43 -3.07 -8.42 -9.81
C GLU A 43 -3.45 -8.04 -8.38
N ASP A 44 -2.52 -8.15 -7.43
CA ASP A 44 -2.72 -7.68 -6.05
C ASP A 44 -2.91 -6.16 -6.01
N HIS A 45 -2.14 -5.41 -6.80
CA HIS A 45 -2.30 -3.96 -6.91
C HIS A 45 -3.62 -3.59 -7.58
N LEU A 46 -4.05 -4.30 -8.62
CA LEU A 46 -5.37 -4.10 -9.22
C LEU A 46 -6.48 -4.34 -8.19
N ASN A 47 -6.41 -5.44 -7.45
CA ASN A 47 -7.36 -5.77 -6.39
C ASN A 47 -7.40 -4.68 -5.30
N LEU A 48 -6.27 -4.04 -4.99
CA LEU A 48 -6.23 -2.90 -4.09
C LEU A 48 -7.12 -1.75 -4.59
N PHE A 49 -7.01 -1.36 -5.87
CA PHE A 49 -7.83 -0.29 -6.47
C PHE A 49 -9.31 -0.67 -6.63
N LEU A 50 -9.63 -1.95 -6.73
CA LEU A 50 -11.02 -2.44 -6.79
C LEU A 50 -11.67 -2.58 -5.41
N THR A 51 -10.86 -2.78 -4.36
CA THR A 51 -11.35 -3.03 -2.99
C THR A 51 -11.61 -1.73 -2.22
N PHE A 52 -10.78 -0.71 -2.42
CA PHE A 52 -10.84 0.52 -1.63
C PHE A 52 -11.16 1.75 -2.50
N PRO A 53 -11.83 2.78 -1.94
CA PRO A 53 -12.06 4.03 -2.65
C PRO A 53 -10.75 4.68 -3.11
N TYR A 54 -10.70 5.13 -4.36
CA TYR A 54 -9.51 5.73 -4.95
C TYR A 54 -8.94 6.89 -4.13
N ASN A 55 -9.79 7.79 -3.63
CA ASN A 55 -9.34 8.93 -2.82
C ASN A 55 -8.70 8.50 -1.50
N GLU A 56 -9.25 7.47 -0.85
CA GLU A 56 -8.68 6.94 0.39
C GLU A 56 -7.29 6.33 0.13
N LEU A 57 -7.17 5.50 -0.92
CA LEU A 57 -5.89 4.94 -1.36
C LEU A 57 -4.87 6.03 -1.66
N LYS A 58 -5.28 7.04 -2.43
CA LYS A 58 -4.39 8.11 -2.89
C LYS A 58 -3.89 8.94 -1.71
N ASP A 59 -4.79 9.32 -0.81
CA ASP A 59 -4.42 10.09 0.38
C ASP A 59 -3.46 9.30 1.24
N THR A 60 -3.81 8.07 1.63
CA THR A 60 -2.94 7.17 2.42
C THR A 60 -1.58 6.97 1.76
N TYR A 61 -1.54 6.74 0.44
CA TYR A 61 -0.29 6.58 -0.29
C TYR A 61 0.57 7.83 -0.22
N LEU A 62 0.02 9.01 -0.55
CA LEU A 62 0.80 10.25 -0.63
C LEU A 62 1.24 10.77 0.73
N THR A 63 0.46 10.57 1.78
CA THR A 63 0.74 11.13 3.11
C THR A 63 1.52 10.19 4.02
N GLU A 64 1.26 8.88 3.96
CA GLU A 64 1.85 7.91 4.88
C GLU A 64 2.95 7.09 4.20
N ILE A 65 2.68 6.52 3.03
CA ILE A 65 3.52 5.46 2.45
C ILE A 65 4.66 6.04 1.60
N ARG A 66 4.32 6.83 0.58
CA ARG A 66 5.25 7.36 -0.40
C ARG A 66 6.41 8.13 0.27
N PRO A 67 6.20 8.99 1.27
CA PRO A 67 7.30 9.69 1.94
C PRO A 67 8.26 8.74 2.66
N ILE A 68 7.75 7.65 3.22
CA ILE A 68 8.54 6.62 3.90
C ILE A 68 9.39 5.85 2.88
N ILE A 69 8.75 5.27 1.86
CA ILE A 69 9.42 4.44 0.86
C ILE A 69 10.42 5.28 0.04
N SER A 70 10.10 6.55 -0.23
CA SER A 70 11.03 7.44 -0.94
C SER A 70 12.17 7.98 -0.07
N GLY A 71 12.23 7.64 1.22
CA GLY A 71 13.22 8.14 2.16
C GLY A 71 13.10 9.64 2.49
N LYS A 72 11.98 10.28 2.14
CA LYS A 72 11.70 11.69 2.50
C LYS A 72 11.34 11.83 3.98
N ARG A 73 10.84 10.75 4.59
CA ARG A 73 10.60 10.63 6.02
C ARG A 73 11.46 9.50 6.56
N ILE A 74 12.36 9.85 7.47
CA ILE A 74 13.23 8.88 8.14
C ILE A 74 12.39 8.14 9.19
N LEU A 75 12.22 6.83 9.05
CA LEU A 75 11.57 5.99 10.06
C LEU A 75 12.50 5.69 11.23
N ARG A 76 13.80 5.59 10.98
CA ARG A 76 14.88 5.31 11.95
C ARG A 76 16.20 5.93 11.47
N ASP A 77 16.97 6.50 12.39
CA ASP A 77 18.25 7.14 12.06
C ASP A 77 19.17 6.19 11.28
N GLY A 78 19.74 6.70 10.19
CA GLY A 78 20.69 5.96 9.35
C GLY A 78 20.09 5.04 8.29
N MET A 79 18.76 4.90 8.21
CA MET A 79 18.11 4.09 7.17
C MET A 79 17.81 4.95 5.92
N GLN A 80 18.38 4.56 4.78
CA GLN A 80 18.13 5.20 3.48
C GLN A 80 17.24 4.32 2.60
N ALA A 81 16.46 4.96 1.72
CA ALA A 81 15.68 4.24 0.72
C ALA A 81 16.59 3.48 -0.26
N THR A 82 16.24 2.23 -0.55
CA THR A 82 16.96 1.38 -1.49
C THR A 82 16.54 1.67 -2.94
N LYS A 83 17.29 1.13 -3.90
CA LYS A 83 16.89 1.19 -5.33
C LYS A 83 15.55 0.52 -5.60
N LEU A 84 15.22 -0.53 -4.85
CA LEU A 84 13.94 -1.24 -4.96
C LEU A 84 12.80 -0.36 -4.47
N ASP A 85 12.99 0.30 -3.33
CA ASP A 85 12.00 1.24 -2.76
C ASP A 85 11.65 2.36 -3.76
N LEU A 86 12.68 2.97 -4.36
CA LEU A 86 12.49 4.02 -5.36
C LEU A 86 11.80 3.49 -6.63
N ARG A 87 12.05 2.24 -7.02
CA ARG A 87 11.35 1.60 -8.14
C ARG A 87 9.87 1.37 -7.80
N ASN A 88 9.58 0.91 -6.59
CA ASN A 88 8.21 0.70 -6.10
C ASN A 88 7.43 2.02 -6.06
N VAL A 89 8.05 3.11 -5.61
CA VAL A 89 7.43 4.46 -5.68
C VAL A 89 7.09 4.86 -7.11
N LYS A 90 8.03 4.71 -8.06
CA LYS A 90 7.77 5.05 -9.47
C LYS A 90 6.62 4.22 -10.05
N TYR A 91 6.60 2.94 -9.73
CA TYR A 91 5.55 2.02 -10.17
C TYR A 91 4.18 2.40 -9.61
N MET A 92 4.09 2.67 -8.31
CA MET A 92 2.84 3.08 -7.67
C MET A 92 2.38 4.45 -8.14
N ASP A 93 3.29 5.42 -8.30
CA ASP A 93 2.99 6.73 -8.90
C ASP A 93 2.35 6.54 -10.29
N TYR A 94 2.88 5.64 -11.12
CA TYR A 94 2.30 5.31 -12.42
C TYR A 94 0.91 4.67 -12.31
N LEU A 95 0.73 3.68 -11.43
CA LEU A 95 -0.58 3.04 -11.24
C LEU A 95 -1.65 4.05 -10.79
N PHE A 96 -1.33 4.95 -9.87
CA PHE A 96 -2.26 5.98 -9.41
C PHE A 96 -2.67 6.94 -10.52
N GLU A 97 -1.77 7.30 -11.43
CA GLU A 97 -2.10 8.12 -12.60
C GLU A 97 -2.98 7.35 -13.59
N VAL A 98 -2.65 6.08 -13.89
CA VAL A 98 -3.47 5.26 -14.79
C VAL A 98 -4.87 5.07 -14.23
N PHE A 99 -5.01 4.59 -12.99
CA PHE A 99 -6.33 4.30 -12.42
C PHE A 99 -7.17 5.55 -12.13
N LYS A 100 -6.55 6.72 -12.04
CA LYS A 100 -7.29 7.99 -11.98
C LYS A 100 -8.24 8.14 -13.17
N GLU A 101 -7.78 7.75 -14.35
CA GLU A 101 -8.55 7.88 -15.60
C GLU A 101 -9.70 6.86 -15.69
N TYR A 102 -9.60 5.72 -15.01
CA TYR A 102 -10.62 4.66 -15.05
C TYR A 102 -11.66 4.73 -13.93
N VAL A 103 -11.32 5.34 -12.79
CA VAL A 103 -12.19 5.38 -11.60
C VAL A 103 -12.92 6.72 -11.46
N VAL A 104 -12.39 7.80 -12.06
CA VAL A 104 -12.98 9.16 -11.98
C VAL A 104 -13.69 9.56 -13.28
N ALA A 105 -13.56 8.78 -14.36
CA ALA A 105 -14.34 8.94 -15.59
C ALA A 105 -15.72 8.28 -15.47
#